data_AF-A0A8H6Z9C8-F1
#
_entry.id   AF-A0A8H6Z9C8-F1
#
_cell.length_a   1.000
_cell.length_b   1.000
_cell.length_c   1.000
_cell.angle_alpha   90.00
_cell.angle_beta   90.00
_cell.angle_gamma   90.00
#
_symmetry.space_group_name_H-M   'P 1'
#
loop_
_entity.id
_entity.type
_entity.pdbx_description
1 polymer ?
#
loop_
_entity_poly.entity_id
_entity_poly.type
_entity_poly.pdbx_seq_one_letter_code
_entity_poly.pdbx_strand_id
1 'polypeptide(L)'
;MTLYAKLLSLSQTFASPPDLHTFLALRSPDARHCWGHNYLVSKNSTSLGSLDNAAFEAHLHSAGKWLDALGGEVTDIMIDEHKRKAVLRMSYFLKAKGSDETVENDLIWVLKFTDEGEVEGGVDGILIKESIEFIDAAARARVGVLGEMHGEAGPAYRINF
;
A
#
# COMPACT_ATOMS: atom_id res chain seq x y z
N MET A 1 21.08 9.80 -13.20
CA MET A 1 20.93 8.91 -12.02
C MET A 1 20.97 7.46 -12.49
N THR A 2 21.54 6.50 -11.72
CA THR A 2 21.54 5.07 -12.13
C THR A 2 20.14 4.47 -12.01
N LEU A 3 19.86 3.35 -12.69
CA LEU A 3 18.55 2.68 -12.58
C LEU A 3 18.25 2.31 -11.12
N TYR A 4 19.20 1.66 -10.42
CA TYR A 4 19.10 1.41 -8.98
C TYR A 4 18.64 2.63 -8.18
N ALA A 5 19.30 3.77 -8.35
CA ALA A 5 18.99 4.98 -7.58
C ALA A 5 17.59 5.55 -7.92
N LYS A 6 17.15 5.44 -9.18
CA LYS A 6 15.78 5.80 -9.59
C LYS A 6 14.74 4.90 -8.92
N LEU A 7 14.93 3.59 -8.97
CA LEU A 7 14.00 2.62 -8.38
C LEU A 7 13.96 2.75 -6.85
N LEU A 8 15.11 2.94 -6.22
CA LEU A 8 15.21 3.16 -4.77
C LEU A 8 14.49 4.44 -4.36
N SER A 9 14.78 5.57 -5.02
CA SER A 9 14.13 6.85 -4.72
C SER A 9 12.61 6.76 -4.89
N LEU A 10 12.14 6.16 -5.98
CA LEU A 10 10.71 5.97 -6.23
C LEU A 10 10.06 5.08 -5.15
N SER A 11 10.74 4.00 -4.73
CA SER A 11 10.28 3.11 -3.66
C SER A 11 10.18 3.83 -2.32
N GLN A 12 11.16 4.65 -1.97
CA GLN A 12 11.16 5.45 -0.74
C GLN A 12 10.01 6.46 -0.72
N THR A 13 9.81 7.19 -1.83
CA THR A 13 8.69 8.13 -1.94
C THR A 13 7.34 7.42 -1.89
N PHE A 14 7.23 6.21 -2.47
CA PHE A 14 6.01 5.40 -2.39
C PHE A 14 5.69 4.92 -0.98
N ALA A 15 6.72 4.58 -0.19
CA ALA A 15 6.52 4.10 1.18
C ALA A 15 6.10 5.20 2.16
N SER A 16 6.56 6.44 1.93
CA SER A 16 6.24 7.59 2.77
C SER A 16 5.85 8.80 1.91
N PRO A 17 4.72 8.73 1.20
CA PRO A 17 4.27 9.84 0.36
C PRO A 17 3.83 11.02 1.26
N PRO A 18 4.07 12.27 0.85
CA PRO A 18 3.63 13.44 1.62
C PRO A 18 2.11 13.58 1.66
N ASP A 19 1.42 13.12 0.60
CA ASP A 19 -0.03 13.14 0.47
C ASP A 19 -0.50 12.08 -0.55
N LEU A 20 -1.81 11.83 -0.58
CA LEU A 20 -2.43 10.84 -1.47
C LEU A 20 -2.28 11.21 -2.95
N HIS A 21 -2.28 12.50 -3.29
CA HIS A 21 -2.13 12.94 -4.68
C HIS A 21 -0.75 12.56 -5.21
N THR A 22 0.30 12.82 -4.41
CA THR A 22 1.67 12.42 -4.70
C THR A 22 1.77 10.91 -4.82
N PHE A 23 1.18 10.15 -3.89
CA PHE A 23 1.18 8.69 -3.95
C PHE A 23 0.60 8.16 -5.26
N LEU A 24 -0.55 8.69 -5.71
CA LEU A 24 -1.19 8.29 -6.96
C LEU A 24 -0.38 8.73 -8.19
N ALA A 25 0.29 9.88 -8.14
CA ALA A 25 1.13 10.38 -9.21
C ALA A 25 2.40 9.54 -9.46
N LEU A 26 2.81 8.70 -8.51
CA LEU A 26 3.92 7.74 -8.68
C LEU A 26 3.53 6.51 -9.52
N ARG A 27 2.24 6.32 -9.79
CA ARG A 27 1.70 5.14 -10.45
C ARG A 27 1.44 5.39 -11.92
N SER A 28 1.64 4.38 -12.77
CA SER A 28 1.24 4.45 -14.16
C SER A 28 -0.29 4.55 -14.27
N PRO A 29 -0.84 5.16 -15.34
CA PRO A 29 -2.29 5.28 -15.52
C PRO A 29 -3.05 3.94 -15.49
N ASP A 30 -2.39 2.87 -15.94
CA ASP A 30 -2.89 1.49 -15.99
C ASP A 30 -2.45 0.63 -14.79
N ALA A 31 -1.83 1.25 -13.78
CA ALA A 31 -1.25 0.52 -12.66
C ALA A 31 -2.27 -0.32 -11.91
N ARG A 32 -1.85 -1.50 -11.50
CA ARG A 32 -2.66 -2.43 -10.72
C ARG A 32 -2.18 -2.57 -9.29
N HIS A 33 -3.13 -2.65 -8.37
CA HIS A 33 -2.87 -3.02 -6.97
C HIS A 33 -3.50 -4.39 -6.68
N CYS A 34 -2.79 -5.23 -5.94
CA CYS A 34 -3.24 -6.54 -5.54
C CYS A 34 -2.77 -6.84 -4.11
N TRP A 35 -3.35 -7.87 -3.50
CA TRP A 35 -2.86 -8.44 -2.26
C TRP A 35 -2.10 -9.74 -2.53
N GLY A 36 -1.05 -10.00 -1.75
CA GLY A 36 -0.06 -11.02 -2.10
C GLY A 36 -0.39 -12.46 -1.74
N HIS A 37 -1.39 -12.67 -0.88
CA HIS A 37 -1.73 -14.01 -0.40
C HIS A 37 -2.56 -14.76 -1.45
N ASN A 38 -1.91 -15.39 -2.44
CA ASN A 38 -2.57 -16.05 -3.57
C ASN A 38 -3.75 -16.96 -3.18
N TYR A 39 -3.58 -17.78 -2.14
CA TYR A 39 -4.67 -18.66 -1.67
C TYR A 39 -5.83 -17.83 -1.12
N LEU A 40 -5.55 -16.86 -0.26
CA LEU A 40 -6.55 -15.98 0.34
C LEU A 40 -7.33 -15.18 -0.70
N VAL A 41 -6.62 -14.59 -1.67
CA VAL A 41 -7.18 -13.88 -2.82
C VAL A 41 -8.10 -14.81 -3.62
N SER A 42 -7.65 -16.04 -3.89
CA SER A 42 -8.46 -17.02 -4.63
C SER A 42 -9.75 -17.41 -3.90
N LYS A 43 -9.80 -17.27 -2.56
CA LYS A 43 -10.95 -17.59 -1.72
C LYS A 43 -11.89 -16.41 -1.48
N ASN A 44 -11.47 -15.18 -1.80
CA ASN A 44 -12.22 -13.95 -1.51
C ASN A 44 -12.29 -13.05 -2.76
N SER A 45 -12.72 -13.61 -3.89
CA SER A 45 -12.60 -12.98 -5.21
C SER A 45 -13.40 -11.68 -5.40
N THR A 46 -14.40 -11.40 -4.57
CA THR A 46 -15.21 -10.17 -4.65
C THR A 46 -14.64 -8.99 -3.86
N SER A 47 -13.73 -9.22 -2.91
CA SER A 47 -13.16 -8.20 -2.03
C SER A 47 -11.64 -8.01 -2.18
N LEU A 48 -10.95 -9.01 -2.75
CA LEU A 48 -9.48 -9.03 -2.89
C LEU A 48 -8.98 -9.07 -4.35
N GLY A 49 -9.82 -8.66 -5.31
CA GLY A 49 -9.46 -8.61 -6.74
C GLY A 49 -8.41 -7.54 -7.07
N SER A 50 -7.81 -7.60 -8.26
CA SER A 50 -6.91 -6.52 -8.69
C SER A 50 -7.65 -5.20 -8.83
N LEU A 51 -7.18 -4.15 -8.15
CA LEU A 51 -7.71 -2.79 -8.23
C LEU A 51 -6.95 -1.98 -9.28
N ASP A 52 -7.66 -1.19 -10.08
CA ASP A 52 -7.05 -0.06 -10.78
C ASP A 52 -6.85 1.14 -9.84
N ASN A 53 -6.27 2.22 -10.35
CA ASN A 53 -6.01 3.43 -9.57
C ASN A 53 -7.27 4.04 -8.96
N ALA A 54 -8.40 4.06 -9.67
CA ALA A 54 -9.63 4.65 -9.16
C ALA A 54 -10.23 3.81 -8.02
N ALA A 55 -10.26 2.48 -8.19
CA ALA A 55 -10.72 1.58 -7.15
C ALA A 55 -9.76 1.58 -5.94
N PHE A 56 -8.46 1.71 -6.16
CA PHE A 56 -7.47 1.76 -5.09
C PHE A 56 -7.54 3.08 -4.30
N GLU A 57 -7.69 4.22 -4.97
CA GLU A 57 -7.95 5.51 -4.32
C GLU A 57 -9.21 5.46 -3.45
N ALA A 58 -10.30 4.90 -3.98
CA ALA A 58 -11.55 4.72 -3.22
C ALA A 58 -11.33 3.82 -1.98
N HIS A 59 -10.53 2.77 -2.11
CA HIS A 59 -10.15 1.90 -0.99
C HIS A 59 -9.37 2.67 0.09
N LEU A 60 -8.33 3.43 -0.29
CA LEU A 60 -7.53 4.24 0.64
C LEU A 60 -8.38 5.27 1.39
N HIS A 61 -9.30 5.95 0.70
CA HIS A 61 -10.26 6.85 1.33
C HIS A 61 -11.23 6.15 2.28
N SER A 62 -11.64 4.92 1.97
CA SER A 62 -12.52 4.15 2.85
C SER A 62 -11.82 3.75 4.14
N ALA A 63 -10.55 3.37 4.06
CA ALA A 63 -9.73 2.98 5.20
C ALA A 63 -9.38 4.19 6.08
N GLY A 64 -8.96 5.31 5.48
CA GLY A 64 -8.53 6.52 6.20
C GLY A 64 -9.64 7.22 7.01
N LYS A 65 -10.92 6.89 6.78
CA LYS A 65 -12.03 7.45 7.59
C LYS A 65 -11.95 7.04 9.06
N TRP A 66 -11.37 5.88 9.34
CA TRP A 66 -11.44 5.21 10.65
C TRP A 66 -10.09 5.13 11.37
N LEU A 67 -9.03 5.59 10.71
CA LEU A 67 -7.66 5.39 11.13
C LEU A 67 -6.95 6.74 11.25
N ASP A 68 -6.34 6.96 12.41
CA ASP A 68 -5.26 7.91 12.55
C ASP A 68 -3.96 7.15 12.31
N ALA A 69 -3.27 7.46 11.20
CA ALA A 69 -1.95 6.92 10.92
C ALA A 69 -0.90 7.81 11.57
N LEU A 70 -0.04 7.23 12.40
CA LEU A 70 1.03 7.95 13.10
C LEU A 70 2.32 8.03 12.29
N GLY A 71 2.33 7.44 11.09
CA GLY A 71 3.48 7.37 10.19
C GLY A 71 3.80 5.95 9.77
N GLY A 72 4.70 5.83 8.80
CA GLY A 72 5.28 4.57 8.36
C GLY A 72 6.80 4.56 8.54
N GLU A 73 7.35 3.43 8.92
CA GLU A 73 8.80 3.23 9.04
C GLU A 73 9.26 2.16 8.06
N VAL A 74 10.13 2.55 7.13
CA VAL A 74 10.76 1.60 6.21
C VAL A 74 11.92 0.92 6.90
N THR A 75 11.85 -0.40 7.03
CA THR A 75 12.91 -1.19 7.66
C THR A 75 13.92 -1.70 6.64
N ASP A 76 13.47 -2.06 5.44
CA ASP A 76 14.36 -2.55 4.37
C ASP A 76 13.79 -2.29 2.98
N ILE A 77 14.69 -2.11 1.99
CA ILE A 77 14.35 -2.03 0.57
C ILE A 77 15.35 -2.85 -0.23
N MET A 78 14.86 -3.85 -0.96
CA MET A 78 15.61 -4.64 -1.93
C MET A 78 15.22 -4.25 -3.35
N ILE A 79 16.21 -4.01 -4.22
CA ILE A 79 16.02 -3.64 -5.62
C ILE A 79 16.56 -4.73 -6.55
N ASP A 80 15.74 -5.14 -7.53
CA ASP A 80 16.13 -6.00 -8.64
C ASP A 80 16.06 -5.16 -9.93
N GLU A 81 17.20 -4.62 -10.37
CA GLU A 81 17.29 -3.78 -11.58
C GLU A 81 16.92 -4.56 -12.85
N HIS A 82 17.34 -5.83 -12.92
CA HIS A 82 17.10 -6.66 -14.10
C HIS A 82 15.61 -6.92 -14.30
N LYS A 83 14.87 -7.16 -13.22
CA LYS A 83 13.41 -7.37 -13.28
C LYS A 83 12.61 -6.07 -13.11
N ARG A 84 13.27 -4.93 -12.84
CA ARG A 84 12.65 -3.66 -12.47
C ARG A 84 11.62 -3.84 -11.36
N LYS A 85 12.07 -4.40 -10.23
CA LYS A 85 11.24 -4.62 -9.05
C LYS A 85 11.88 -4.08 -7.80
N ALA A 86 11.03 -3.75 -6.83
CA ALA A 86 11.44 -3.50 -5.47
C ALA A 86 10.62 -4.38 -4.51
N VAL A 87 11.25 -4.78 -3.42
CA VAL A 87 10.57 -5.36 -2.27
C VAL A 87 10.88 -4.45 -1.09
N LEU A 88 9.85 -3.97 -0.42
CA LEU A 88 9.98 -3.09 0.73
C LEU A 88 9.38 -3.81 1.93
N ARG A 89 10.06 -3.74 3.07
CA ARG A 89 9.47 -4.07 4.36
C ARG A 89 9.28 -2.78 5.15
N MET A 90 8.09 -2.60 5.69
CA MET A 90 7.78 -1.41 6.47
C MET A 90 6.68 -1.66 7.48
N SER A 91 6.62 -0.82 8.51
CA SER A 91 5.57 -0.85 9.52
C SER A 91 4.72 0.41 9.41
N TYR A 92 3.39 0.26 9.44
CA TYR A 92 2.47 1.36 9.72
C TYR A 92 2.00 1.30 11.16
N PHE A 93 2.04 2.45 11.84
CA PHE A 93 1.53 2.57 13.20
C PHE A 93 0.11 3.14 13.15
N LEU A 94 -0.87 2.26 13.32
CA LEU A 94 -2.28 2.55 13.14
C LEU A 94 -2.96 2.74 14.49
N LYS A 95 -3.76 3.78 14.60
CA LYS A 95 -4.61 4.04 15.75
C LYS A 95 -6.05 4.12 15.27
N ALA A 96 -6.94 3.30 15.81
CA ALA A 96 -8.36 3.44 15.53
C ALA A 96 -8.86 4.72 16.21
N LYS A 97 -9.72 5.49 15.53
CA LYS A 97 -10.29 6.72 16.12
C LYS A 97 -11.00 6.42 17.44
N GLY A 98 -10.71 7.23 18.45
CA GLY A 98 -11.27 7.08 19.80
C GLY A 98 -10.60 6.00 20.68
N SER A 99 -9.71 5.17 20.13
CA SER A 99 -8.82 4.29 20.91
C SER A 99 -7.59 5.07 21.38
N ASP A 100 -6.91 4.62 22.44
CA ASP A 100 -5.56 5.06 22.79
C ASP A 100 -4.46 4.05 22.41
N GLU A 101 -4.86 2.88 21.93
CA GLU A 101 -3.95 1.83 21.50
C GLU A 101 -3.46 2.07 20.08
N THR A 102 -2.14 2.10 19.93
CA THR A 102 -1.45 2.05 18.64
C THR A 102 -1.09 0.59 18.32
N VAL A 103 -1.45 0.15 17.13
CA VAL A 103 -1.13 -1.17 16.60
C VAL A 103 -0.12 -1.01 15.48
N GLU A 104 1.01 -1.71 15.59
CA GLU A 104 1.95 -1.85 14.49
C GLU A 104 1.41 -2.87 13.48
N ASN A 105 1.35 -2.48 12.21
CA ASN A 105 1.06 -3.35 11.09
C ASN A 105 2.31 -3.44 10.20
N ASP A 106 3.11 -4.49 10.42
CA ASP A 106 4.27 -4.84 9.59
C ASP A 106 3.78 -5.43 8.27
N LEU A 107 4.36 -4.96 7.17
CA LEU A 107 3.96 -5.37 5.84
C LEU A 107 5.11 -5.44 4.86
N ILE A 108 4.84 -6.13 3.76
CA ILE A 108 5.74 -6.21 2.61
C ILE A 108 5.03 -5.67 1.37
N TRP A 109 5.67 -4.72 0.69
CA TRP A 109 5.31 -4.30 -0.65
C TRP A 109 6.19 -4.99 -1.67
N VAL A 110 5.59 -5.46 -2.77
CA VAL A 110 6.31 -5.83 -3.99
C VAL A 110 5.87 -4.89 -5.10
N LEU A 111 6.82 -4.10 -5.62
CA LEU A 111 6.59 -3.13 -6.67
C LEU A 111 7.18 -3.62 -8.00
N LYS A 112 6.51 -3.34 -9.10
CA LYS A 112 7.06 -3.41 -10.46
C LYS A 112 7.01 -2.04 -11.11
N PHE A 113 8.06 -1.71 -11.85
CA PHE A 113 8.19 -0.42 -12.50
C PHE A 113 8.02 -0.50 -14.02
N THR A 114 7.68 0.62 -14.63
CA THR A 114 7.70 0.81 -16.08
C THR A 114 9.14 0.80 -16.61
N ASP A 115 9.27 0.67 -17.92
CA ASP A 115 10.48 1.10 -18.60
C ASP A 115 10.60 2.63 -18.56
N GLU A 116 11.83 3.12 -18.72
CA GLU A 116 12.10 4.57 -18.71
C GLU A 116 11.49 5.22 -19.96
N GLY A 117 10.66 6.23 -19.76
CA GLY A 117 9.99 6.96 -20.84
C GLY A 117 8.84 6.20 -21.50
N GLU A 118 8.45 5.04 -20.97
CA GLU A 118 7.27 4.27 -21.43
C GLU A 118 5.98 5.10 -21.27
N VAL A 119 5.91 5.88 -20.19
CA VAL A 119 4.78 6.74 -19.85
C VAL A 119 5.33 8.09 -19.37
N GLU A 120 4.67 9.18 -19.74
CA GLU A 120 5.05 10.53 -19.29
C GLU A 120 4.82 10.70 -17.78
N GLY A 121 5.79 11.28 -17.09
CA GLY A 121 5.75 11.53 -15.63
C GLY A 121 6.70 10.65 -14.83
N GLY A 122 6.46 10.56 -13.52
CA GLY A 122 7.25 9.76 -12.60
C GLY A 122 8.64 10.31 -12.29
N VAL A 123 9.45 9.50 -11.60
CA VAL A 123 10.83 9.86 -11.24
C VAL A 123 11.73 9.49 -12.41
N ASP A 124 12.25 10.49 -13.12
CA ASP A 124 13.07 10.32 -14.32
C ASP A 124 12.41 9.40 -15.38
N GLY A 125 11.10 9.54 -15.61
CA GLY A 125 10.35 8.76 -16.61
C GLY A 125 9.99 7.34 -16.18
N ILE A 126 10.09 7.02 -14.88
CA ILE A 126 9.74 5.70 -14.33
C ILE A 126 8.57 5.84 -13.35
N LEU A 127 7.57 4.97 -13.52
CA LEU A 127 6.38 4.88 -12.69
C LEU A 127 6.19 3.46 -12.14
N ILE A 128 5.33 3.31 -11.14
CA ILE A 128 4.91 2.03 -10.58
C ILE A 128 3.73 1.50 -11.39
N LYS A 129 3.87 0.33 -12.01
CA LYS A 129 2.79 -0.32 -12.79
C LYS A 129 2.09 -1.46 -12.06
N GLU A 130 2.73 -2.01 -11.03
CA GLU A 130 2.13 -3.03 -10.19
C GLU A 130 2.60 -2.85 -8.75
N SER A 131 1.67 -2.98 -7.81
CA SER A 131 1.95 -3.02 -6.38
C SER A 131 1.21 -4.19 -5.76
N ILE A 132 1.93 -5.07 -5.06
CA ILE A 132 1.36 -6.17 -4.30
C ILE A 132 1.64 -5.95 -2.83
N GLU A 133 0.61 -6.00 -2.00
CA GLU A 133 0.71 -5.80 -0.55
C GLU A 133 0.51 -7.09 0.23
N PHE A 134 1.40 -7.35 1.18
CA PHE A 134 1.27 -8.43 2.16
C PHE A 134 1.20 -7.80 3.56
N ILE A 135 0.01 -7.76 4.14
CA ILE A 135 -0.24 -7.17 5.45
C ILE A 135 -0.19 -8.20 6.57
N ASP A 136 0.11 -7.76 7.80
CA ASP A 136 -0.14 -8.54 9.01
C ASP A 136 -1.66 -8.59 9.29
N ALA A 137 -2.26 -9.74 8.98
CA ALA A 137 -3.67 -9.97 9.19
C ALA A 137 -4.09 -9.90 10.68
N ALA A 138 -3.20 -10.23 11.62
CA ALA A 138 -3.49 -10.17 13.05
C ALA A 138 -3.52 -8.71 13.54
N ALA A 139 -2.53 -7.91 13.14
CA ALA A 139 -2.53 -6.48 13.40
C ALA A 139 -3.78 -5.82 12.81
N ARG A 140 -4.09 -6.13 11.55
CA ARG A 140 -5.29 -5.61 10.87
C ARG A 140 -6.59 -5.97 11.61
N ALA A 141 -6.73 -7.22 12.05
CA ALA A 141 -7.87 -7.68 12.82
C ALA A 141 -8.00 -6.93 14.16
N ARG A 142 -6.87 -6.68 14.85
CA ARG A 142 -6.86 -5.92 16.11
C ARG A 142 -7.38 -4.50 15.92
N VAL A 143 -6.90 -3.81 14.89
CA VAL A 143 -7.37 -2.46 14.56
C VAL A 143 -8.87 -2.45 14.28
N GLY A 144 -9.41 -3.50 13.64
CA GLY A 144 -10.86 -3.63 13.44
C GLY A 144 -11.67 -3.81 14.70
N VAL A 145 -11.19 -4.62 15.64
CA VAL A 145 -11.82 -4.75 16.96
C VAL A 145 -11.84 -3.40 17.69
N LEU A 146 -10.75 -2.64 17.64
CA LEU A 146 -10.70 -1.31 18.24
C LEU A 146 -11.71 -0.35 17.58
N GLY A 147 -11.81 -0.36 16.24
CA GLY A 147 -12.80 0.44 15.53
C GLY A 147 -14.26 0.11 15.88
N GLU A 148 -14.58 -1.17 16.09
CA GLU A 148 -15.91 -1.62 16.53
C GLU A 148 -16.21 -1.17 17.97
N MET A 149 -15.25 -1.32 18.89
CA MET A 149 -15.41 -0.98 20.31
C MET A 149 -15.64 0.52 20.57
N HIS A 150 -15.01 1.37 19.76
CA HIS A 150 -15.09 2.83 19.91
C HIS A 150 -16.19 3.48 19.05
N GLY A 151 -17.09 2.67 18.48
CA GLY A 151 -18.40 3.11 17.98
C GLY A 151 -18.40 3.76 16.60
N GLU A 152 -17.28 3.75 15.88
CA GLU A 152 -17.16 4.39 14.58
C GLU A 152 -17.18 3.38 13.41
N ALA A 153 -16.70 2.14 13.57
CA ALA A 153 -16.66 1.18 12.47
C ALA A 153 -17.97 0.38 12.29
N GLY A 154 -18.67 0.58 11.16
CA GLY A 154 -19.77 -0.28 10.73
C GLY A 154 -19.30 -1.65 10.20
N PRO A 155 -20.22 -2.60 9.94
CA PRO A 155 -19.92 -3.98 9.53
C PRO A 155 -19.08 -4.14 8.25
N ALA A 156 -18.86 -3.07 7.50
CA ALA A 156 -17.93 -3.00 6.36
C ALA A 156 -16.45 -3.22 6.75
N TYR A 157 -16.10 -3.15 8.04
CA TYR A 157 -14.74 -3.40 8.53
C TYR A 157 -14.37 -4.89 8.60
N ARG A 158 -15.37 -5.78 8.57
CA ARG A 158 -15.17 -7.23 8.77
C ARG A 158 -14.57 -7.95 7.56
N ILE A 159 -14.73 -7.36 6.37
CA ILE A 159 -14.32 -7.99 5.13
C ILE A 159 -13.93 -6.87 4.19
N ASN A 160 -12.68 -6.43 4.28
CA ASN A 160 -11.87 -5.89 3.19
C ASN A 160 -10.51 -5.60 3.83
N PHE A 161 -9.52 -6.37 3.40
CA PHE A 161 -8.17 -6.44 3.95
C PHE A 161 -7.58 -5.04 4.05
#